data_AF-A0A1B8ZBI6-F1
#
_entry.id   AF-A0A1B8ZBI6-F1
#
_cell.length_a   1.000
_cell.length_b   1.000
_cell.length_c   1.000
_cell.angle_alpha   90.00
_cell.angle_beta   90.00
_cell.angle_gamma   90.00
#
_symmetry.space_group_name_H-M   'P 1'
#
loop_
_entity.id
_entity.type
_entity.pdbx_description
1 polymer ?
#
loop_
_entity_poly.entity_id
_entity_poly.type
_entity_poly.pdbx_seq_one_letter_code
_entity_poly.pdbx_strand_id
1 'polypeptide(L)'
;MTAKEVLDFYDISFYVSTQFGKTPYFLGGDEMEELFLHFNTVDDINEEILPLIEHCQNGDPFPVDNDLTVSLRERIEVTLVGVKFINMNTGNIDMIVPLQHFKTIVLAWQNFLNNH
;
A
#
# COMPACT_ATOMS: atom_id res chain seq x y z
N MET A 1 -10.57 14.75 -2.48
CA MET A 1 -11.13 13.39 -2.59
C MET A 1 -11.18 12.81 -1.19
N THR A 2 -12.32 12.26 -0.78
CA THR A 2 -12.50 11.58 0.51
C THR A 2 -11.87 10.18 0.48
N ALA A 3 -11.68 9.56 1.65
CA ALA A 3 -11.16 8.19 1.70
C ALA A 3 -12.04 7.21 0.89
N LYS A 4 -13.37 7.33 1.01
CA LYS A 4 -14.31 6.50 0.25
C LYS A 4 -14.14 6.68 -1.26
N GLU A 5 -14.08 7.93 -1.73
CA GLU A 5 -13.91 8.22 -3.17
C GLU A 5 -12.59 7.67 -3.71
N VAL A 6 -11.50 7.70 -2.91
CA VAL A 6 -10.21 7.10 -3.30
C VAL A 6 -10.33 5.58 -3.38
N LEU A 7 -10.93 4.93 -2.37
CA LEU A 7 -11.11 3.47 -2.37
C LEU A 7 -11.99 3.02 -3.55
N ASP A 8 -13.10 3.72 -3.79
CA ASP A 8 -14.00 3.46 -4.92
C ASP A 8 -13.28 3.63 -6.27
N PHE A 9 -12.35 4.59 -6.39
CA PHE A 9 -11.57 4.82 -7.62
C PHE A 9 -10.62 3.66 -7.95
N TYR A 10 -10.05 3.00 -6.95
CA TYR A 10 -9.14 1.87 -7.11
C TYR A 10 -9.83 0.51 -6.95
N ASP A 11 -11.16 0.48 -6.88
CA ASP A 11 -11.96 -0.74 -6.64
C ASP A 11 -11.52 -1.52 -5.38
N ILE A 12 -11.13 -0.79 -4.33
CA ILE A 12 -10.61 -1.38 -3.09
C ILE A 12 -11.75 -1.65 -2.11
N SER A 13 -11.74 -2.83 -1.51
CA SER A 13 -12.67 -3.19 -0.43
C SER A 13 -11.98 -3.97 0.69
N PHE A 14 -12.45 -3.74 1.93
CA PHE A 14 -11.91 -4.38 3.14
C PHE A 14 -12.94 -5.33 3.76
N TYR A 15 -12.49 -6.50 4.20
CA TYR A 15 -13.37 -7.53 4.76
C TYR A 15 -12.70 -8.28 5.91
N VAL A 16 -13.50 -8.98 6.71
CA VAL A 16 -13.01 -9.90 7.74
C VAL A 16 -13.49 -11.30 7.39
N SER A 17 -12.57 -12.23 7.16
CA SER A 17 -12.94 -13.64 6.99
C SER A 17 -13.45 -14.20 8.32
N THR A 18 -14.48 -15.04 8.25
CA THR A 18 -15.01 -15.77 9.41
C THR A 18 -14.55 -17.22 9.43
N GLN A 19 -13.87 -17.69 8.37
CA GLN A 19 -13.50 -19.09 8.19
C GLN A 19 -12.18 -19.46 8.88
N PHE A 20 -11.26 -18.51 9.07
CA PHE A 20 -9.90 -18.75 9.56
C PHE A 20 -9.56 -17.86 10.76
N GLY A 21 -10.48 -17.73 11.72
CA GLY A 21 -10.42 -16.63 12.69
C GLY A 21 -10.80 -15.32 12.00
N LYS A 22 -11.05 -14.27 12.78
CA LYS A 22 -11.46 -12.95 12.27
C LYS A 22 -10.29 -12.25 11.59
N THR A 23 -9.84 -12.78 10.46
CA THR A 23 -8.66 -12.28 9.75
C THR A 23 -9.07 -11.18 8.78
N PRO A 24 -8.51 -9.96 8.89
CA PRO A 24 -8.70 -8.88 7.92
C PRO A 24 -8.18 -9.24 6.53
N TYR A 25 -8.84 -8.75 5.48
CA TYR A 25 -8.44 -8.89 4.08
C TYR A 25 -8.59 -7.56 3.34
N PHE A 26 -7.63 -7.31 2.46
CA PHE A 26 -7.65 -6.27 1.45
C PHE A 26 -7.94 -6.93 0.10
N LEU A 27 -8.94 -6.45 -0.65
CA LEU A 27 -9.26 -6.94 -1.99
C LEU A 27 -9.37 -5.76 -2.97
N GLY A 28 -8.96 -6.00 -4.22
CA GLY A 28 -8.90 -5.00 -5.27
C GLY A 28 -7.63 -4.14 -5.21
N GLY A 29 -7.58 -3.04 -5.96
CA GLY A 29 -6.40 -2.19 -6.04
C GLY A 29 -5.22 -2.78 -6.85
N ASP A 30 -5.48 -3.83 -7.64
CA ASP A 30 -4.51 -4.48 -8.52
C ASP A 30 -3.24 -4.93 -7.76
N GLU A 31 -2.06 -4.44 -8.13
CA GLU A 31 -0.79 -4.77 -7.49
C GLU A 31 -0.72 -4.35 -6.01
N MET A 32 -1.59 -3.42 -5.57
CA MET A 32 -1.69 -3.08 -4.14
C MET A 32 -2.26 -4.21 -3.28
N GLU A 33 -3.03 -5.13 -3.87
CA GLU A 33 -3.61 -6.25 -3.11
C GLU A 33 -2.51 -7.10 -2.50
N GLU A 34 -1.51 -7.48 -3.29
CA GLU A 34 -0.39 -8.31 -2.82
C GLU A 34 0.41 -7.58 -1.73
N LEU A 35 0.63 -6.28 -1.90
CA LEU A 35 1.29 -5.43 -0.91
C LEU A 35 0.57 -5.46 0.45
N PHE A 36 -0.73 -5.20 0.49
CA PHE A 36 -1.47 -5.09 1.76
C PHE A 36 -1.88 -6.44 2.35
N LEU A 37 -1.89 -7.52 1.56
CA LEU A 37 -1.98 -8.88 2.10
C LEU A 37 -0.66 -9.31 2.78
N HIS A 38 0.48 -8.77 2.33
CA HIS A 38 1.78 -8.96 2.99
C HIS A 38 1.90 -8.11 4.26
N PHE A 39 1.67 -6.80 4.15
CA PHE A 39 1.69 -5.86 5.27
C PHE A 39 0.30 -5.76 5.91
N ASN A 40 -0.14 -6.85 6.56
CA ASN A 40 -1.52 -6.99 7.05
C ASN A 40 -1.72 -6.67 8.53
N THR A 41 -0.69 -6.25 9.26
CA THR A 41 -0.81 -5.85 10.66
C THR A 41 -0.66 -4.35 10.84
N VAL A 42 -1.17 -3.81 11.96
CA VAL A 42 -1.01 -2.40 12.30
C VAL A 42 0.46 -2.01 12.45
N ASP A 43 1.28 -2.94 12.98
CA ASP A 43 2.72 -2.74 13.17
C ASP A 43 3.44 -2.65 11.82
N ASP A 44 3.13 -3.55 10.86
CA ASP A 44 3.64 -3.46 9.49
C ASP A 44 3.40 -2.09 8.86
N ILE A 45 2.18 -1.55 9.02
CA ILE A 45 1.85 -0.24 8.46
C ILE A 45 2.65 0.89 9.13
N ASN A 46 2.82 0.82 10.45
CA ASN A 46 3.48 1.88 11.23
C ASN A 46 5.01 1.85 11.08
N GLU A 47 5.59 0.67 10.96
CA GLU A 47 7.04 0.50 10.98
C GLU A 47 7.65 0.52 9.57
N GLU A 48 6.91 0.04 8.56
CA GLU A 48 7.43 -0.09 7.19
C GLU A 48 6.82 0.94 6.23
N ILE A 49 5.49 0.99 6.12
CA ILE A 49 4.85 1.73 5.02
C ILE A 49 4.73 3.24 5.30
N LEU A 50 4.17 3.63 6.45
CA LEU A 50 3.94 5.05 6.76
C LEU A 50 5.25 5.87 6.81
N PRO A 51 6.36 5.40 7.41
CA PRO A 51 7.61 6.16 7.42
C PRO A 51 8.14 6.48 6.03
N LEU A 52 8.02 5.57 5.07
CA LEU A 52 8.45 5.80 3.67
C LEU A 52 7.61 6.87 2.99
N ILE A 53 6.30 6.88 3.22
CA ILE A 53 5.40 7.90 2.69
C ILE A 53 5.73 9.27 3.28
N GLU A 54 5.88 9.35 4.60
CA GLU A 54 6.18 10.60 5.30
C GLU A 54 7.51 11.19 4.85
N HIS A 55 8.53 10.35 4.71
CA HIS A 55 9.84 10.75 4.17
C HIS A 55 9.71 11.38 2.77
N CYS A 56 9.00 10.70 1.85
CA CYS A 56 8.77 11.23 0.51
C CYS A 56 7.94 12.52 0.51
N GLN A 57 6.98 12.67 1.43
CA GLN A 57 6.20 13.91 1.55
C GLN A 57 7.05 15.09 2.06
N ASN A 58 8.06 14.82 2.89
CA ASN A 58 8.95 15.85 3.42
C ASN A 58 10.05 16.28 2.42
N GLY A 59 10.23 15.54 1.32
CA GLY A 59 11.24 15.86 0.30
C GLY A 59 12.67 15.56 0.75
N ASP A 60 12.83 14.68 1.75
CA ASP A 60 14.13 14.33 2.30
C ASP A 60 14.97 13.52 1.29
N PRO A 61 16.28 13.80 1.13
CA PRO A 61 17.16 12.99 0.30
C PRO A 61 17.53 11.67 1.00
N PHE A 62 17.31 10.54 0.31
CA PHE A 62 17.44 9.17 0.86
C PHE A 62 18.80 8.81 1.49
N PRO A 63 18.77 8.13 2.66
CA PRO A 63 19.72 7.07 3.00
C PRO A 63 19.06 5.69 3.19
N VAL A 64 17.74 5.57 3.06
CA VAL A 64 16.91 4.38 3.36
C VAL A 64 16.54 3.60 2.09
N ASP A 65 16.35 2.29 2.18
CA ASP A 65 15.80 1.48 1.09
C ASP A 65 14.34 1.88 0.85
N ASN A 66 14.01 2.29 -0.37
CA ASN A 66 12.68 2.77 -0.75
C ASN A 66 11.83 1.69 -1.42
N ASP A 67 12.28 0.45 -1.31
CA ASP A 67 11.72 -0.72 -1.94
C ASP A 67 10.82 -1.50 -0.96
N LEU A 68 9.56 -1.67 -1.35
CA LEU A 68 8.58 -2.49 -0.65
C LEU A 68 8.29 -3.80 -1.39
N THR A 69 9.27 -4.35 -2.12
CA THR A 69 9.12 -5.62 -2.86
C THR A 69 8.62 -6.75 -1.94
N VAL A 70 7.37 -7.18 -2.15
CA VAL A 70 6.72 -8.27 -1.39
C VAL A 70 6.69 -9.60 -2.16
N SER A 71 7.00 -9.57 -3.46
CA SER A 71 6.98 -10.75 -4.33
C SER A 71 8.10 -10.69 -5.37
N LEU A 72 8.35 -11.81 -6.05
CA LEU A 72 9.33 -11.85 -7.15
C LEU A 72 8.80 -11.25 -8.46
N ARG A 73 7.52 -10.86 -8.49
CA ARG A 73 6.84 -10.38 -9.70
C ARG A 73 6.93 -8.86 -9.80
N GLU A 74 6.75 -8.15 -8.70
CA GLU A 74 6.63 -6.70 -8.66
C GLU A 74 7.61 -6.08 -7.66
N ARG A 75 8.35 -5.08 -8.16
CA ARG A 75 9.17 -4.18 -7.36
C ARG A 75 8.39 -2.92 -7.10
N ILE A 76 8.31 -2.50 -5.83
CA ILE A 76 7.47 -1.39 -5.41
C ILE A 76 8.36 -0.25 -4.94
N GLU A 77 8.39 0.84 -5.70
CA GLU A 77 9.21 2.01 -5.37
C GLU A 77 8.35 3.16 -4.85
N VAL A 78 8.64 3.65 -3.65
CA VAL A 78 8.04 4.88 -3.12
C VAL A 78 8.89 6.08 -3.55
N THR A 79 8.27 7.04 -4.23
CA THR A 79 8.95 8.23 -4.77
C THR A 79 8.15 9.50 -4.50
N LEU A 80 8.77 10.68 -4.72
CA LEU A 80 8.09 11.98 -4.63
C LEU A 80 6.88 12.11 -5.56
N VAL A 81 6.86 11.37 -6.68
CA VAL A 81 5.77 11.40 -7.66
C VAL A 81 4.61 10.48 -7.24
N GLY A 82 4.89 9.46 -6.43
CA GLY A 82 3.94 8.43 -6.07
C GLY A 82 4.61 7.08 -5.84
N VAL A 83 3.78 6.07 -5.61
CA VAL A 83 4.18 4.67 -5.49
C VAL A 83 4.08 4.01 -6.84
N LYS A 84 5.18 3.40 -7.29
CA LYS A 84 5.27 2.71 -8.58
C LYS A 84 5.31 1.22 -8.35
N PHE A 85 4.50 0.50 -9.12
CA PHE A 85 4.52 -0.95 -9.20
C PHE A 85 5.19 -1.32 -10.51
N ILE A 86 6.37 -1.93 -10.41
CA ILE A 86 7.25 -2.20 -11.54
C ILE A 86 7.35 -3.70 -11.73
N ASN A 87 6.97 -4.17 -12.90
CA ASN A 87 7.11 -5.56 -13.26
C ASN A 87 8.59 -5.96 -13.30
N MET A 88 9.01 -6.88 -12.44
CA MET A 88 10.42 -7.29 -12.39
C MET A 88 10.88 -8.07 -13.62
N ASN A 89 9.96 -8.74 -14.34
CA ASN A 89 10.31 -9.52 -15.51
C ASN A 89 10.52 -8.64 -16.76
N THR A 90 9.77 -7.55 -16.87
CA THR A 90 9.81 -6.67 -18.06
C THR A 90 10.46 -5.31 -17.80
N GLY A 91 10.56 -4.89 -16.53
CA GLY A 91 10.99 -3.55 -16.13
C GLY A 91 9.94 -2.45 -16.39
N ASN A 92 8.76 -2.80 -16.89
CA ASN A 92 7.69 -1.85 -17.15
C ASN A 92 6.99 -1.42 -15.87
N ILE A 93 6.47 -0.20 -15.87
CA ILE A 93 5.62 0.29 -14.79
C ILE A 93 4.20 -0.20 -15.09
N ASP A 94 3.68 -1.07 -14.23
CA ASP A 94 2.33 -1.61 -14.35
C ASP A 94 1.32 -0.57 -13.80
N MET A 95 1.63 0.05 -12.66
CA MET A 95 0.80 1.08 -12.03
C MET A 95 1.61 2.19 -11.37
N ILE A 96 1.06 3.42 -11.35
CA ILE A 96 1.53 4.53 -10.52
C ILE A 96 0.38 5.09 -9.70
N VAL A 97 0.52 5.07 -8.38
CA VAL A 97 -0.45 5.63 -7.44
C VAL A 97 0.09 6.95 -6.88
N PRO A 98 -0.60 8.09 -7.06
CA PRO A 98 -0.19 9.36 -6.47
C PRO A 98 -0.01 9.23 -4.95
N LEU A 99 1.07 9.81 -4.40
CA LEU A 99 1.47 9.61 -3.01
C LEU A 99 0.34 9.95 -2.01
N GLN A 100 -0.47 10.97 -2.32
CA GLN A 100 -1.61 11.37 -1.51
C GLN A 100 -2.75 10.33 -1.50
N HIS A 101 -3.01 9.69 -2.64
CA HIS A 101 -3.99 8.61 -2.72
C HIS A 101 -3.50 7.37 -1.99
N PHE A 102 -2.24 7.01 -2.20
CA PHE A 102 -1.61 5.89 -1.52
C PHE A 102 -1.65 6.07 0.01
N LYS A 103 -1.28 7.24 0.54
CA LYS A 103 -1.42 7.56 1.97
C LYS A 103 -2.84 7.39 2.47
N THR A 104 -3.82 7.80 1.67
CA THR A 104 -5.24 7.69 2.02
C THR A 104 -5.68 6.23 2.13
N ILE A 105 -5.22 5.37 1.20
CA ILE A 105 -5.47 3.92 1.21
C ILE A 105 -4.82 3.27 2.44
N VAL A 106 -3.55 3.56 2.70
CA VAL A 106 -2.78 3.04 3.83
C VAL A 106 -3.45 3.37 5.17
N LEU A 107 -3.86 4.63 5.36
CA LEU A 107 -4.54 5.05 6.58
C LEU A 107 -5.93 4.41 6.72
N ALA A 108 -6.64 4.20 5.61
CA ALA A 108 -7.93 3.50 5.63
C ALA A 108 -7.76 2.04 6.03
N TRP A 109 -6.73 1.37 5.50
CA TRP A 109 -6.38 -0.01 5.85
C TRP A 109 -5.95 -0.13 7.32
N GLN A 110 -5.05 0.73 7.78
CA GLN A 110 -4.65 0.77 9.19
C GLN A 110 -5.84 0.97 10.14
N ASN A 111 -6.76 1.88 9.79
CA ASN A 111 -7.97 2.09 10.60
C ASN A 111 -8.86 0.85 10.59
N PHE A 112 -9.00 0.16 9.46
CA PHE A 112 -9.75 -1.10 9.39
C PHE A 112 -9.13 -2.17 10.29
N LEU A 113 -7.81 -2.33 10.23
CA LEU A 113 -7.05 -3.26 11.09
C LEU A 113 -7.20 -2.95 12.58
N ASN A 114 -7.19 -1.67 12.99
CA ASN A 114 -7.36 -1.31 14.40
C ASN A 114 -8.75 -1.63 14.96
N ASN A 115 -9.76 -1.76 14.10
CA ASN A 115 -11.15 -1.99 14.51
C ASN A 115 -11.55 -3.47 14.51
N HIS A 116 -10.64 -4.39 14.13
CA HIS A 116 -10.93 -5.81 13.92
C HIS A 116 -9.83 -6.73 14.46
#